data_AF-A0A7J8QWU3-F1
#
_entry.id   AF-A0A7J8QWU3-F1
#
_cell.length_a   1.000
_cell.length_b   1.000
_cell.length_c   1.000
_cell.angle_alpha   90.00
_cell.angle_beta   90.00
_cell.angle_gamma   90.00
#
_symmetry.space_group_name_H-M   'P 1'
#
loop_
_entity.id
_entity.type
_entity.pdbx_description
1 polymer ?
#
loop_
_entity_poly.entity_id
_entity_poly.type
_entity_poly.pdbx_seq_one_letter_code
_entity_poly.pdbx_strand_id
1 'polypeptide(L)'
;MPYIASMGIYVVSKNVMLDLLREKFPGANDFGSEVIPGATSIGMRVQAYLYDGYWEDIGTIEAFYNANLGITKKPVPDFSFYDRSSPIYTQPRYLPPSKMLDADVTDSVIVGLRSCISEGAIIEDTLLMGADYYETDADRRFLAAKGSVPIGIGKNSHIKRAIIDKNARIGDNVK
;
A
#
# COMPACT_ATOMS: atom_id res chain seq x y z
N MET A 1 13.48 6.53 -29.21
CA MET A 1 14.06 6.12 -27.90
C MET A 1 12.90 5.90 -26.95
N PRO A 2 12.93 4.88 -26.07
CA PRO A 2 11.91 4.75 -25.02
C PRO A 2 11.89 6.00 -24.15
N TYR A 3 10.73 6.39 -23.66
CA TYR A 3 10.60 7.48 -22.70
C TYR A 3 11.27 7.06 -21.39
N ILE A 4 12.24 7.84 -20.91
CA ILE A 4 12.92 7.62 -19.62
C ILE A 4 12.27 8.56 -18.61
N ALA A 5 11.73 8.00 -17.54
CA ALA A 5 11.19 8.76 -16.42
C ALA A 5 12.16 8.71 -15.24
N SER A 6 12.31 9.83 -14.52
CA SER A 6 13.09 9.87 -13.28
C SER A 6 12.28 9.25 -12.14
N MET A 7 12.90 8.34 -11.38
CA MET A 7 12.31 7.74 -10.18
C MET A 7 12.52 8.60 -8.92
N GLY A 8 13.20 9.74 -9.03
CA GLY A 8 13.53 10.60 -7.88
C GLY A 8 14.65 10.05 -6.98
N ILE A 9 15.44 9.09 -7.45
CA ILE A 9 16.59 8.51 -6.73
C ILE A 9 17.88 9.08 -7.33
N TYR A 10 18.70 9.71 -6.50
CA TYR A 10 19.92 10.39 -6.93
C TYR A 10 21.13 9.90 -6.13
N VAL A 11 22.20 9.54 -6.84
CA VAL A 11 23.49 9.19 -6.23
C VAL A 11 24.48 10.31 -6.49
N VAL A 12 24.88 11.00 -5.42
CA VAL A 12 25.76 12.17 -5.50
C VAL A 12 26.84 12.05 -4.43
N SER A 13 28.09 12.38 -4.78
CA SER A 13 29.15 12.41 -3.77
C SER A 13 28.85 13.53 -2.76
N LYS A 14 29.18 13.30 -1.49
CA LYS A 14 28.88 14.25 -0.40
C LYS A 14 29.37 15.68 -0.70
N ASN A 15 30.60 15.83 -1.19
CA ASN A 15 31.17 17.15 -1.45
C ASN A 15 30.45 17.86 -2.61
N VAL A 16 30.07 17.12 -3.66
CA VAL A 16 29.27 17.66 -4.77
C VAL A 16 27.88 18.07 -4.30
N MET A 17 27.23 17.26 -3.46
CA MET A 17 25.92 17.61 -2.89
C MET A 17 25.99 18.91 -2.08
N LEU A 18 27.03 19.10 -1.27
CA LEU A 18 27.21 20.33 -0.50
C LEU A 18 27.45 21.55 -1.39
N ASP A 19 28.30 21.44 -2.40
CA ASP A 19 28.55 22.51 -3.38
C ASP A 19 27.27 22.88 -4.13
N LEU A 20 26.51 21.87 -4.60
CA LEU A 20 25.23 22.08 -5.29
C LEU A 20 24.23 22.85 -4.43
N LEU A 21 24.04 22.44 -3.17
CA LEU A 21 22.98 23.00 -2.31
C LEU A 21 23.38 24.29 -1.59
N ARG A 22 24.67 24.59 -1.41
CA ARG A 22 25.13 25.78 -0.67
C ARG A 22 25.67 26.88 -1.57
N GLU A 23 26.37 26.50 -2.63
CA GLU A 23 27.12 27.45 -3.45
C GLU A 23 26.47 27.65 -4.82
N LYS A 24 26.06 26.57 -5.50
CA LYS A 24 25.54 26.65 -6.88
C LYS A 24 24.06 27.00 -6.94
N PHE A 25 23.24 26.34 -6.13
CA PHE A 25 21.78 26.47 -6.14
C PHE A 25 21.20 26.66 -4.73
N PRO A 26 21.68 27.64 -3.93
CA PRO A 26 21.23 27.82 -2.55
C PRO A 26 19.76 28.19 -2.39
N GLY A 27 19.13 28.74 -3.43
CA GLY A 27 17.72 29.09 -3.45
C GLY A 27 16.81 28.03 -4.08
N ALA A 28 17.36 26.87 -4.46
CA ALA A 28 16.56 25.84 -5.11
C ALA A 28 15.64 25.12 -4.13
N ASN A 29 14.40 24.88 -4.55
CA ASN A 29 13.37 24.25 -3.72
C ASN A 29 13.13 22.78 -4.07
N ASP A 30 13.52 22.36 -5.28
CA ASP A 30 13.28 21.00 -5.75
C ASP A 30 14.50 20.42 -6.46
N PHE A 31 14.80 19.15 -6.16
CA PHE A 31 16.00 18.51 -6.68
C PHE A 31 15.86 18.10 -8.16
N GLY A 32 14.67 17.62 -8.55
CA GLY A 32 14.44 17.06 -9.88
C GLY A 32 14.23 18.10 -10.97
N SER A 33 13.57 19.21 -10.63
CA SER A 33 13.22 20.28 -11.56
C SER A 33 14.21 21.45 -11.56
N GLU A 34 14.96 21.66 -10.48
CA GLU A 34 15.91 22.79 -10.38
C GLU A 34 17.36 22.31 -10.27
N VAL A 35 17.71 21.50 -9.25
CA VAL A 35 19.11 21.15 -8.97
C VAL A 35 19.73 20.28 -10.08
N ILE A 36 19.08 19.20 -10.51
CA ILE A 36 19.62 18.28 -11.53
C ILE A 36 19.71 18.94 -12.92
N PRO A 37 18.67 19.63 -13.43
CA PRO A 37 18.78 20.41 -14.66
C PRO A 37 19.82 21.52 -14.56
N GLY A 38 19.92 22.19 -13.41
CA GLY A 38 20.93 23.21 -13.14
C GLY A 38 22.36 22.65 -13.17
N ALA A 39 22.61 21.53 -12.50
CA ALA A 39 23.91 20.84 -12.49
C ALA A 39 24.36 20.47 -13.91
N THR A 40 23.43 19.97 -14.73
CA THR A 40 23.68 19.68 -16.14
C THR A 40 24.03 20.95 -16.93
N SER A 41 23.30 22.04 -16.68
CA SER A 41 23.48 23.33 -17.37
C SER A 41 24.82 23.99 -17.07
N ILE A 42 25.36 23.82 -15.86
CA ILE A 42 26.69 24.31 -15.47
C ILE A 42 27.83 23.34 -15.83
N GLY A 43 27.53 22.29 -16.61
CA GLY A 43 28.53 21.37 -17.16
C GLY A 43 28.97 20.24 -16.21
N MET A 44 28.24 19.98 -15.12
CA MET A 44 28.54 18.82 -14.28
C MET A 44 28.16 17.53 -14.98
N ARG A 45 28.90 16.46 -14.70
CA ARG A 45 28.62 15.13 -15.23
C ARG A 45 27.40 14.54 -14.52
N VAL A 46 26.26 14.53 -15.23
CA VAL A 46 25.02 13.86 -14.82
C VAL A 46 24.77 12.68 -15.77
N GLN A 47 24.48 11.51 -15.22
CA GLN A 47 24.23 10.28 -15.99
C GLN A 47 22.97 9.60 -15.48
N ALA A 48 22.14 9.12 -16.41
CA ALA A 48 20.99 8.28 -16.07
C ALA A 48 21.45 6.84 -15.81
N TYR A 49 20.93 6.24 -14.75
CA TYR A 49 21.04 4.80 -14.50
C TYR A 49 19.67 4.19 -14.75
N LEU A 50 19.59 3.29 -15.74
CA LEU A 50 18.32 2.65 -16.08
C LEU A 50 18.02 1.54 -15.07
N TYR A 51 16.80 1.55 -14.53
CA TYR A 51 16.26 0.51 -13.68
C TYR A 51 15.11 -0.16 -14.43
N ASP A 52 15.15 -1.49 -14.50
CA ASP A 52 14.20 -2.34 -15.21
C ASP A 52 13.47 -3.31 -14.26
N GLY A 53 13.60 -3.12 -12.95
CA GLY A 53 12.87 -3.89 -11.95
C GLY A 53 11.49 -3.32 -11.63
N TYR A 54 10.80 -3.97 -10.68
CA TYR A 54 9.48 -3.54 -10.24
C TYR A 54 9.51 -2.15 -9.60
N TRP A 55 8.69 -1.24 -10.12
CA TRP A 55 8.48 0.09 -9.57
C TRP A 55 7.05 0.53 -9.91
N GLU A 56 6.37 1.09 -8.92
CA GLU A 56 5.01 1.60 -9.07
C GLU A 56 4.89 2.98 -8.41
N ASP A 57 4.29 3.94 -9.11
CA ASP A 57 3.92 5.24 -8.55
C ASP A 57 2.50 5.20 -8.02
N ILE A 58 2.37 5.11 -6.70
CA ILE A 58 1.07 4.98 -6.03
C ILE A 58 0.49 6.38 -5.76
N GLY A 59 0.15 7.08 -6.84
CA GLY A 59 -0.43 8.43 -6.80
C GLY A 59 -1.96 8.47 -6.86
N THR A 60 -2.63 7.38 -7.23
CA THR A 60 -4.09 7.32 -7.39
C THR A 60 -4.70 6.15 -6.62
N ILE A 61 -6.01 6.23 -6.35
CA ILE A 61 -6.77 5.15 -5.71
C ILE A 61 -6.68 3.86 -6.54
N GLU A 62 -6.77 3.98 -7.87
CA GLU A 62 -6.65 2.85 -8.79
C GLU A 62 -5.26 2.24 -8.77
N ALA A 63 -4.19 3.05 -8.79
CA ALA A 63 -2.82 2.56 -8.68
C ALA A 63 -2.60 1.83 -7.35
N PHE A 64 -3.10 2.38 -6.24
CA PHE A 64 -3.03 1.74 -4.93
C PHE A 64 -3.76 0.39 -4.91
N TYR A 65 -4.97 0.33 -5.46
CA TYR A 65 -5.75 -0.90 -5.57
C TYR A 65 -5.04 -1.97 -6.42
N ASN A 66 -4.60 -1.59 -7.63
CA ASN A 66 -3.96 -2.49 -8.58
C ASN A 66 -2.60 -3.00 -8.08
N ALA A 67 -1.78 -2.14 -7.48
CA ALA A 67 -0.49 -2.54 -6.93
C ALA A 67 -0.64 -3.56 -5.79
N ASN A 68 -1.64 -3.37 -4.92
CA ASN A 68 -1.91 -4.33 -3.84
C ASN A 68 -2.48 -5.64 -4.38
N LEU A 69 -3.51 -5.62 -5.23
CA LEU A 69 -4.04 -6.85 -5.81
C LEU A 69 -3.06 -7.54 -6.76
N GLY A 70 -2.09 -6.82 -7.33
CA GLY A 70 -1.05 -7.37 -8.19
C GLY A 70 -0.28 -8.54 -7.56
N ILE A 71 -0.21 -8.59 -6.23
CA ILE A 71 0.46 -9.69 -5.50
C ILE A 71 -0.32 -11.02 -5.56
N THR A 72 -1.61 -10.99 -5.92
CA THR A 72 -2.44 -12.19 -6.07
C THR A 72 -2.41 -12.75 -7.49
N LYS A 73 -1.79 -12.04 -8.45
CA LYS A 73 -1.67 -12.48 -9.84
C LYS A 73 -0.99 -13.85 -9.93
N LYS A 74 -1.56 -14.71 -10.78
CA LYS A 74 -1.10 -16.08 -11.05
C LYS A 74 -0.54 -16.18 -12.47
N PRO A 75 0.48 -17.00 -12.74
CA PRO A 75 1.20 -17.86 -11.79
C PRO A 75 2.30 -17.15 -11.00
N VAL A 76 2.77 -15.99 -11.48
CA VAL A 76 3.85 -15.21 -10.86
C VAL A 76 3.39 -13.77 -10.73
N PRO A 77 3.41 -13.17 -9.52
CA PRO A 77 3.12 -11.76 -9.34
C PRO A 77 4.29 -10.89 -9.80
N ASP A 78 3.98 -9.64 -10.17
CA ASP A 78 4.99 -8.66 -10.61
C ASP A 78 5.96 -8.29 -9.47
N PHE A 79 5.50 -8.44 -8.21
CA PHE A 79 6.28 -8.24 -6.99
C PHE A 79 5.97 -9.34 -5.96
N SER A 80 6.99 -9.78 -5.21
CA SER A 80 6.86 -10.85 -4.21
C SER A 80 7.53 -10.49 -2.89
N PHE A 81 6.77 -10.59 -1.80
CA PHE A 81 7.29 -10.49 -0.42
C PHE A 81 8.08 -11.73 0.03
N TYR A 82 8.13 -12.78 -0.79
CA TYR A 82 8.75 -14.07 -0.43
C TYR A 82 10.21 -14.21 -0.90
N ASP A 83 10.80 -13.16 -1.49
CA ASP A 83 12.21 -13.16 -1.83
C ASP A 83 13.10 -13.06 -0.58
N ARG A 84 13.77 -14.17 -0.26
CA ARG A 84 14.67 -14.26 0.90
C ARG A 84 15.97 -13.49 0.71
N SER A 85 16.35 -13.17 -0.53
CA SER A 85 17.58 -12.44 -0.84
C SER A 85 17.42 -10.93 -0.64
N SER A 86 16.19 -10.42 -0.72
CA SER A 86 15.85 -9.01 -0.56
C SER A 86 14.62 -8.83 0.36
N PRO A 87 14.74 -9.14 1.66
CA PRO A 87 13.62 -9.05 2.59
C PRO A 87 13.16 -7.60 2.82
N ILE A 88 11.84 -7.42 2.95
CA ILE A 88 11.26 -6.15 3.42
C ILE A 88 11.07 -6.23 4.94
N TYR A 89 11.65 -5.27 5.66
CA TYR A 89 11.51 -5.14 7.10
C TYR A 89 10.42 -4.12 7.45
N THR A 90 9.59 -4.46 8.42
CA THR A 90 8.57 -3.58 9.02
C THR A 90 8.51 -3.84 10.53
N GLN A 91 7.78 -3.01 11.27
CA GLN A 91 7.56 -3.22 12.71
C GLN A 91 6.63 -4.43 12.94
N PRO A 92 7.11 -5.57 13.45
CA PRO A 92 6.25 -6.71 13.72
C PRO A 92 5.31 -6.37 14.87
N ARG A 93 4.04 -6.78 14.75
CA ARG A 93 3.05 -6.64 15.83
C ARG A 93 2.59 -8.01 16.30
N TYR A 94 2.65 -8.26 17.61
CA TYR A 94 2.15 -9.48 18.24
C TYR A 94 0.65 -9.34 18.54
N LEU A 95 -0.16 -9.39 17.49
CA LEU A 95 -1.61 -9.20 17.59
C LEU A 95 -2.34 -10.49 17.24
N PRO A 96 -3.59 -10.66 17.72
CA PRO A 96 -4.46 -11.74 17.27
C PRO A 96 -4.57 -11.77 15.73
N PRO A 97 -4.71 -12.98 15.15
CA PRO A 97 -4.86 -13.13 13.72
C PRO A 97 -6.19 -12.53 13.23
N SER A 98 -6.31 -12.36 11.92
CA SER A 98 -7.60 -12.12 11.28
C SER A 98 -8.50 -13.36 11.43
N LYS A 99 -9.80 -13.15 11.61
CA LYS A 99 -10.81 -14.19 11.80
C LYS A 99 -11.76 -14.21 10.62
N MET A 100 -11.90 -15.38 10.00
CA MET A 100 -12.83 -15.66 8.92
C MET A 100 -13.74 -16.81 9.37
N LEU A 101 -15.04 -16.61 9.27
CA LEU A 101 -16.06 -17.61 9.62
C LEU A 101 -16.83 -17.93 8.34
N ASP A 102 -16.73 -19.17 7.85
CA ASP A 102 -17.48 -19.68 6.68
C ASP A 102 -17.70 -18.63 5.58
N ALA A 103 -16.59 -18.07 5.09
CA ALA A 103 -16.58 -16.96 4.14
C ALA A 103 -15.72 -17.31 2.92
N ASP A 104 -16.13 -16.82 1.75
CA ASP A 104 -15.46 -17.03 0.47
C ASP A 104 -14.65 -15.80 0.10
N VAL A 105 -13.34 -15.99 -0.12
CA VAL A 105 -12.42 -14.90 -0.49
C VAL A 105 -11.65 -15.30 -1.73
N THR A 106 -11.82 -14.53 -2.82
CA THR A 106 -11.22 -14.81 -4.13
C THR A 106 -10.45 -13.60 -4.63
N ASP A 107 -9.21 -13.85 -5.10
CA ASP A 107 -8.30 -12.87 -5.71
C ASP A 107 -8.21 -11.53 -4.93
N SER A 108 -8.25 -11.63 -3.60
CA SER A 108 -8.31 -10.52 -2.66
C SER A 108 -7.12 -10.53 -1.71
N VAL A 109 -6.77 -9.37 -1.16
CA VAL A 109 -5.66 -9.21 -0.22
C VAL A 109 -6.18 -8.75 1.13
N ILE A 110 -5.83 -9.48 2.18
CA ILE A 110 -6.06 -9.07 3.56
C ILE A 110 -4.71 -8.66 4.14
N VAL A 111 -4.42 -7.36 4.10
CA VAL A 111 -3.17 -6.79 4.64
C VAL A 111 -3.26 -6.62 6.15
N GLY A 112 -4.44 -6.23 6.63
CA GLY A 112 -4.61 -5.82 8.02
C GLY A 112 -4.83 -6.95 9.01
N LEU A 113 -4.14 -6.84 10.14
CA LEU A 113 -4.37 -7.66 11.34
C LEU A 113 -5.78 -7.42 11.89
N ARG A 114 -6.31 -8.41 12.62
CA ARG A 114 -7.62 -8.35 13.31
C ARG A 114 -8.82 -8.10 12.41
N SER A 115 -8.71 -8.38 11.11
CA SER A 115 -9.86 -8.35 10.21
C SER A 115 -10.90 -9.38 10.69
N CYS A 116 -12.17 -8.97 10.75
CA CYS A 116 -13.29 -9.85 11.10
C CYS A 116 -14.20 -9.97 9.88
N ILE A 117 -14.26 -11.17 9.30
CA ILE A 117 -15.14 -11.50 8.17
C ILE A 117 -16.16 -12.52 8.68
N SER A 118 -17.42 -12.14 8.67
CA SER A 118 -18.52 -12.94 9.23
C SER A 118 -19.00 -14.00 8.25
N GLU A 119 -19.77 -14.95 8.81
CA GLU A 119 -20.42 -16.06 8.11
C GLU A 119 -21.15 -15.62 6.83
N GLY A 120 -20.93 -16.37 5.75
CA GLY A 120 -21.57 -16.18 4.46
C GLY A 120 -21.08 -14.95 3.69
N ALA A 121 -20.06 -14.24 4.17
CA ALA A 121 -19.50 -13.12 3.42
C ALA A 121 -18.74 -13.62 2.17
N ILE A 122 -18.93 -12.92 1.06
CA ILE A 122 -18.25 -13.17 -0.22
C ILE A 122 -17.40 -11.94 -0.54
N ILE A 123 -16.11 -12.14 -0.75
CA ILE A 123 -15.14 -11.08 -1.02
C ILE A 123 -14.39 -11.41 -2.30
N GLU A 124 -14.48 -10.53 -3.29
CA GLU A 124 -13.86 -10.70 -4.60
C GLU A 124 -13.07 -9.44 -4.98
N ASP A 125 -11.87 -9.62 -5.52
CA ASP A 125 -11.04 -8.51 -6.02
C ASP A 125 -10.96 -7.34 -5.02
N THR A 126 -10.72 -7.61 -3.74
CA THR A 126 -10.86 -6.59 -2.67
C THR A 126 -9.61 -6.51 -1.82
N LEU A 127 -9.22 -5.28 -1.46
CA LEU A 127 -8.16 -4.98 -0.52
C LEU A 127 -8.75 -4.67 0.86
N LEU A 128 -8.36 -5.43 1.89
CA LEU A 128 -8.78 -5.22 3.28
C LEU A 128 -7.61 -4.74 4.15
N MET A 129 -7.76 -3.54 4.71
CA MET A 129 -6.75 -2.86 5.53
C MET A 129 -6.80 -3.26 7.02
N GLY A 130 -7.82 -4.02 7.44
CA GLY A 130 -8.01 -4.59 8.79
C GLY A 130 -8.41 -3.60 9.88
N ALA A 131 -7.95 -3.83 11.11
CA ALA A 131 -8.40 -3.04 12.27
C ALA A 131 -7.28 -2.68 13.26
N ASP A 132 -7.30 -1.42 13.73
CA ASP A 132 -6.39 -0.90 14.75
C ASP A 132 -6.78 -1.36 16.16
N TYR A 133 -8.05 -1.70 16.37
CA TYR A 133 -8.62 -2.12 17.66
C TYR A 133 -9.37 -3.45 17.52
N TYR A 134 -9.71 -4.06 18.66
CA TYR A 134 -10.56 -5.24 18.73
C TYR A 134 -11.81 -4.91 19.54
N GLU A 135 -12.97 -5.39 19.07
CA GLU A 135 -14.22 -5.32 19.81
C GLU A 135 -14.48 -6.66 20.47
N THR A 136 -14.59 -6.64 21.80
CA THR A 136 -14.95 -7.81 22.60
C THR A 136 -16.39 -8.23 22.32
N ASP A 137 -16.76 -9.44 22.72
CA ASP A 137 -18.16 -9.88 22.61
C ASP A 137 -19.12 -9.01 23.44
N ALA A 138 -18.64 -8.38 24.52
CA ALA A 138 -19.41 -7.40 25.26
C ALA A 138 -19.64 -6.12 24.44
N ASP A 139 -18.60 -5.59 23.80
CA ASP A 139 -18.69 -4.40 22.94
C ASP A 139 -19.65 -4.65 21.77
N ARG A 140 -19.52 -5.80 21.10
CA ARG A 140 -20.39 -6.18 19.97
C ARG A 140 -21.86 -6.29 20.39
N ARG A 141 -22.15 -6.92 21.54
CA ARG A 141 -23.52 -7.01 22.07
C ARG A 141 -24.07 -5.64 22.41
N PHE A 142 -23.25 -4.76 23.00
CA PHE A 142 -23.64 -3.40 23.32
C PHE A 142 -23.92 -2.56 22.07
N LEU A 143 -23.08 -2.68 21.04
CA LEU A 143 -23.29 -2.03 19.74
C LEU A 143 -24.57 -2.54 19.07
N ALA A 144 -24.79 -3.85 19.05
CA ALA A 144 -26.00 -4.45 18.50
C ALA A 144 -27.26 -3.96 19.23
N ALA A 145 -27.23 -3.84 20.56
CA ALA A 145 -28.34 -3.29 21.34
C ALA A 145 -28.66 -1.81 21.01
N LYS A 146 -27.68 -1.08 20.49
CA LYS A 146 -27.82 0.30 20.00
C LYS A 146 -28.09 0.40 18.49
N GLY A 147 -28.26 -0.72 17.80
CA GLY A 147 -28.41 -0.76 16.34
C GLY A 147 -27.14 -0.34 15.58
N SER A 148 -25.97 -0.38 16.23
CA SER A 148 -24.68 -0.05 15.62
C SER A 148 -24.01 -1.30 15.04
N VAL A 149 -23.26 -1.13 13.96
CA VAL A 149 -22.57 -2.23 13.25
C VAL A 149 -21.17 -2.44 13.86
N PRO A 150 -20.75 -3.68 14.18
CA PRO A 150 -19.39 -3.95 14.66
C PRO A 150 -18.33 -3.73 13.58
N ILE A 151 -17.06 -3.62 13.97
CA ILE A 151 -15.93 -3.53 13.03
C ILE A 151 -15.83 -4.83 12.23
N GLY A 152 -15.59 -4.69 10.93
CA GLY A 152 -15.42 -5.79 10.00
C GLY A 152 -16.57 -5.89 8.99
N ILE A 153 -16.71 -7.09 8.44
CA ILE A 153 -17.70 -7.41 7.41
C ILE A 153 -18.79 -8.27 8.04
N GLY A 154 -20.03 -7.78 7.98
CA GLY A 154 -21.23 -8.45 8.47
C GLY A 154 -21.61 -9.68 7.66
N LYS A 155 -22.61 -10.40 8.17
CA LYS A 155 -23.05 -11.69 7.64
C LYS A 155 -23.65 -11.55 6.26
N ASN A 156 -23.44 -12.56 5.41
CA ASN A 156 -24.04 -12.66 4.07
C ASN A 156 -23.79 -11.43 3.17
N SER A 157 -22.72 -10.68 3.43
CA SER A 157 -22.38 -9.49 2.66
C SER A 157 -21.47 -9.84 1.48
N HIS A 158 -21.73 -9.26 0.32
CA HIS A 158 -20.95 -9.46 -0.90
C HIS A 158 -20.20 -8.17 -1.23
N ILE A 159 -18.87 -8.23 -1.18
CA ILE A 159 -18.00 -7.08 -1.46
C ILE A 159 -17.14 -7.42 -2.68
N LYS A 160 -17.16 -6.53 -3.68
CA LYS A 160 -16.44 -6.72 -4.93
C LYS A 160 -15.76 -5.44 -5.40
N ARG A 161 -14.50 -5.55 -5.84
CA ARG A 161 -13.71 -4.44 -6.40
C ARG A 161 -13.65 -3.23 -5.48
N ALA A 162 -13.30 -3.47 -4.21
CA ALA A 162 -13.29 -2.44 -3.19
C ALA A 162 -11.95 -2.32 -2.47
N ILE A 163 -11.72 -1.15 -1.88
CA ILE A 163 -10.75 -0.96 -0.81
C ILE A 163 -11.55 -0.76 0.48
N ILE A 164 -11.41 -1.69 1.41
CA ILE A 164 -12.01 -1.61 2.74
C ILE A 164 -10.96 -1.07 3.70
N ASP A 165 -11.13 0.20 4.08
CA ASP A 165 -10.21 0.91 4.94
C ASP A 165 -10.25 0.40 6.39
N LYS A 166 -9.25 0.82 7.18
CA LYS A 166 -9.08 0.39 8.55
C LYS A 166 -10.30 0.70 9.39
N ASN A 167 -10.70 -0.26 10.22
CA ASN A 167 -11.83 -0.13 11.16
C ASN A 167 -13.20 0.07 10.48
N ALA A 168 -13.33 -0.21 9.18
CA ALA A 168 -14.61 -0.17 8.48
C ALA A 168 -15.65 -1.09 9.15
N ARG A 169 -16.91 -0.66 9.11
CA ARG A 169 -18.07 -1.34 9.70
C ARG A 169 -19.10 -1.60 8.60
N ILE A 170 -19.06 -2.79 8.02
CA ILE A 170 -20.00 -3.19 6.97
C ILE A 170 -21.08 -4.05 7.60
N GLY A 171 -22.35 -3.64 7.42
CA GLY A 171 -23.49 -4.34 7.99
C GLY A 171 -23.72 -5.73 7.40
N ASP A 172 -24.76 -6.39 7.91
CA ASP A 172 -25.22 -7.67 7.37
C ASP A 172 -26.00 -7.45 6.06
N ASN A 173 -25.87 -8.38 5.12
CA ASN A 173 -26.56 -8.42 3.82
C ASN A 173 -26.27 -7.22 2.90
N VAL A 174 -25.08 -6.62 3.02
CA VAL A 174 -24.60 -5.56 2.12
C VAL A 174 -24.15 -6.17 0.79
N LYS A 175 -24.42 -5.53 -0.34
CA LYS A 175 -24.04 -5.99 -1.69
C LYS A 175 -23.48 -4.85 -2.52
#